data_AF-A0A948XVS8-F1
#
_entry.id   AF-A0A948XVS8-F1
#
_cell.length_a   1.000
_cell.length_b   1.000
_cell.length_c   1.000
_cell.angle_alpha   90.00
_cell.angle_beta   90.00
_cell.angle_gamma   90.00
#
_symmetry.space_group_name_H-M   'P 1'
#
loop_
_entity.id
_entity.type
_entity.pdbx_description
1 polymer ?
#
loop_
_entity_poly.entity_id
_entity_poly.type
_entity_poly.pdbx_seq_one_letter_code
_entity_poly.pdbx_strand_id
1 'polypeptide(L)'
;MALIAFGLIAAIVILSAMFVIVARNPVHSVLWLILAFFSSAGLLVLIGAEFLAMLLIVVYVGAVAVLFLFVVMMLDVDFVELKQGTLRYWPFALLVGLIFLGELALVWLASDQLTFDSFNPSPGAATNAEAIGSVMYTQYLLLFQLAGIVLLVAMIGAIVLTLRHRPHVRRQDVGKQTGRRRADAFELKDPTPGQGV
;
A
#
# COMPACT_ATOMS: atom_id res chain seq x y z
N MET A 1 -2.42 -26.88 -22.70
CA MET A 1 -1.93 -26.82 -21.30
C MET A 1 -1.92 -25.40 -20.74
N ALA A 2 -1.34 -24.41 -21.43
CA ALA A 2 -1.29 -23.02 -20.95
C ALA A 2 -2.68 -22.41 -20.65
N LEU A 3 -3.70 -22.65 -21.50
CA LEU A 3 -5.07 -22.16 -21.25
C LEU A 3 -5.73 -22.76 -19.99
N ILE A 4 -5.45 -24.03 -19.69
CA ILE A 4 -5.97 -24.70 -18.50
C ILE A 4 -5.29 -24.12 -17.24
N ALA A 5 -3.96 -23.95 -17.30
CA ALA A 5 -3.21 -23.29 -16.23
C ALA A 5 -3.68 -21.86 -16.01
N PHE A 6 -3.91 -21.09 -17.08
CA PHE A 6 -4.47 -19.75 -17.02
C PHE A 6 -5.84 -19.73 -16.34
N GLY A 7 -6.78 -20.56 -16.79
CA GLY A 7 -8.13 -20.61 -16.22
C GLY A 7 -8.13 -20.97 -14.74
N LEU A 8 -7.29 -21.92 -14.33
CA LEU A 8 -7.16 -22.33 -12.93
C LEU A 8 -6.59 -21.20 -12.07
N ILE A 9 -5.48 -20.59 -12.49
CA ILE A 9 -4.83 -19.51 -11.73
C ILE A 9 -5.75 -18.27 -11.68
N ALA A 10 -6.41 -17.93 -12.78
CA ALA A 10 -7.35 -16.81 -12.83
C ALA A 10 -8.55 -17.03 -11.88
N ALA A 11 -9.10 -18.25 -11.83
CA ALA A 11 -10.15 -18.59 -10.87
C ALA A 11 -9.66 -18.44 -9.41
N ILE A 12 -8.43 -18.88 -9.11
CA ILE A 12 -7.85 -18.70 -7.77
C ILE A 12 -7.68 -17.21 -7.44
N VAL A 13 -7.22 -16.38 -8.37
CA VAL A 13 -7.08 -14.93 -8.16
C VAL A 13 -8.42 -14.30 -7.82
N ILE A 14 -9.48 -14.59 -8.61
CA ILE A 14 -10.82 -14.02 -8.41
C ILE A 14 -11.41 -14.47 -7.07
N LEU A 15 -11.32 -15.76 -6.76
CA LEU A 15 -11.82 -16.31 -5.49
C LEU A 15 -11.07 -15.69 -4.30
N SER A 16 -9.75 -15.61 -4.39
CA SER A 16 -8.92 -15.01 -3.33
C SER A 16 -9.29 -13.53 -3.13
N ALA A 17 -9.42 -12.75 -4.21
CA ALA A 17 -9.83 -11.35 -4.14
C ALA A 17 -11.22 -11.17 -3.51
N MET A 18 -12.16 -12.06 -3.80
CA MET A 18 -13.47 -12.07 -3.14
C MET A 18 -13.34 -12.33 -1.64
N PHE A 19 -12.55 -13.33 -1.24
CA PHE A 19 -12.35 -13.66 0.18
C PHE A 19 -11.60 -12.58 0.97
N VAL A 20 -10.74 -11.77 0.33
CA VAL A 20 -10.13 -10.58 0.97
C VAL A 20 -11.20 -9.65 1.53
N ILE A 21 -12.27 -9.41 0.77
CA ILE A 21 -13.35 -8.46 1.11
C ILE A 21 -14.36 -9.09 2.07
N VAL A 22 -14.71 -10.36 1.84
CA VAL A 22 -15.74 -11.07 2.61
C VAL A 22 -15.25 -11.46 4.01
N ALA A 23 -13.96 -11.75 4.17
CA ALA A 23 -13.42 -12.19 5.46
C ALA A 23 -13.71 -11.19 6.60
N ARG A 24 -14.06 -11.74 7.76
CA ARG A 24 -14.37 -10.97 8.97
C ARG A 24 -13.13 -10.66 9.78
N ASN A 25 -12.17 -11.59 9.81
CA ASN A 25 -10.88 -11.41 10.46
C ASN A 25 -9.89 -10.80 9.46
N PRO A 26 -9.35 -9.60 9.73
CA PRO A 26 -8.37 -8.95 8.86
C PRO A 26 -7.10 -9.78 8.60
N VAL A 27 -6.68 -10.63 9.54
CA VAL A 27 -5.53 -11.53 9.31
C VAL A 27 -5.84 -12.50 8.17
N HIS A 28 -7.05 -13.08 8.15
CA HIS A 28 -7.48 -13.92 7.03
C HIS A 28 -7.58 -13.12 5.73
N SER A 29 -8.10 -11.89 5.76
CA SER A 29 -8.11 -11.01 4.58
C SER A 29 -6.71 -10.80 3.99
N VAL A 30 -5.69 -10.57 4.83
CA VAL A 30 -4.31 -10.37 4.37
C VAL A 30 -3.72 -11.67 3.79
N LEU A 31 -4.01 -12.84 4.38
CA LEU A 31 -3.56 -14.12 3.82
C LEU A 31 -4.16 -14.40 2.43
N TRP A 32 -5.45 -14.10 2.23
CA TRP A 32 -6.08 -14.19 0.92
C TRP A 32 -5.49 -13.18 -0.07
N LEU A 33 -5.08 -12.00 0.39
CA LEU A 33 -4.42 -10.99 -0.45
C LEU A 33 -3.05 -11.47 -0.94
N ILE A 34 -2.27 -12.11 -0.05
CA ILE A 34 -0.99 -12.74 -0.41
C ILE A 34 -1.21 -13.80 -1.49
N LEU A 35 -2.23 -14.66 -1.32
CA LEU A 35 -2.56 -15.68 -2.31
C LEU A 35 -2.96 -15.07 -3.67
N ALA A 36 -3.72 -13.96 -3.66
CA ALA A 36 -4.11 -13.24 -4.87
C ALA A 36 -2.90 -12.65 -5.62
N PHE A 37 -1.96 -12.01 -4.93
CA PHE A 37 -0.74 -11.48 -5.55
C PHE A 37 0.19 -12.57 -6.06
N PHE A 38 0.35 -13.66 -5.30
CA PHE A 38 1.15 -14.80 -5.73
C PHE A 38 0.57 -15.45 -7.00
N SER A 39 -0.74 -15.67 -7.02
CA SER A 39 -1.43 -16.23 -8.19
C SER A 39 -1.38 -15.28 -9.39
N SER A 40 -1.47 -13.96 -9.15
CA SER A 40 -1.31 -12.93 -10.20
C SER A 40 0.11 -12.92 -10.78
N ALA A 41 1.15 -13.16 -9.96
CA ALA A 41 2.51 -13.33 -10.45
C ALA A 41 2.61 -14.55 -11.38
N GLY A 42 1.91 -15.64 -11.06
CA GLY A 42 1.77 -16.81 -11.93
C GLY A 42 1.16 -16.47 -13.30
N LEU A 43 0.14 -15.60 -13.35
CA LEU A 43 -0.41 -15.11 -14.62
C LEU A 43 0.60 -14.30 -15.43
N LEU A 44 1.39 -13.45 -14.78
CA LEU A 44 2.45 -12.68 -15.46
C LEU A 44 3.55 -13.59 -16.03
N VAL A 45 3.93 -14.66 -15.33
CA VAL A 45 4.85 -15.67 -15.85
C VAL A 45 4.27 -16.38 -17.06
N LEU A 46 2.98 -16.72 -17.06
CA LEU A 46 2.31 -17.36 -18.22
C LEU A 46 2.33 -16.48 -19.48
N ILE A 47 2.24 -15.16 -19.31
CA ILE A 47 2.30 -14.18 -20.40
C ILE A 47 3.76 -13.87 -20.81
N GLY A 48 4.74 -14.46 -20.12
CA GLY A 48 6.17 -14.30 -20.42
C GLY A 48 6.77 -13.03 -19.82
N ALA A 49 6.10 -12.36 -18.88
CA ALA A 49 6.57 -11.14 -18.20
C ALA A 49 7.28 -11.47 -16.87
N GLU A 50 8.37 -12.22 -16.93
CA GLU A 50 9.01 -12.80 -15.73
C GLU A 50 9.57 -11.74 -14.75
N PHE A 51 10.13 -10.64 -15.27
CA PHE A 51 10.70 -9.58 -14.43
C PHE A 51 9.61 -8.90 -13.61
N LEU A 52 8.45 -8.64 -14.22
CA LEU A 52 7.32 -8.03 -13.55
C LEU A 52 6.69 -8.99 -12.52
N ALA A 53 6.64 -10.28 -12.82
CA ALA A 53 6.19 -11.29 -11.87
C ALA A 53 7.08 -11.34 -10.62
N MET A 54 8.41 -11.31 -10.81
CA MET A 54 9.36 -11.28 -9.70
C MET A 54 9.23 -9.99 -8.86
N LEU A 55 9.04 -8.84 -9.50
CA LEU A 55 8.77 -7.58 -8.80
C LEU A 55 7.46 -7.63 -7.99
N LEU A 56 6.41 -8.25 -8.54
CA LEU A 56 5.14 -8.41 -7.84
C LEU A 56 5.33 -9.23 -6.55
N ILE A 57 6.11 -10.30 -6.61
CA ILE A 57 6.41 -11.13 -5.42
C ILE A 57 7.26 -10.34 -4.42
N VAL A 58 8.38 -9.76 -4.84
CA VAL A 58 9.31 -9.10 -3.90
C VAL A 58 8.67 -7.89 -3.23
N VAL A 59 7.99 -7.04 -3.98
CA VAL A 59 7.45 -5.77 -3.46
C VAL A 59 6.09 -5.98 -2.81
N TYR A 60 5.12 -6.56 -3.53
CA TYR A 60 3.75 -6.65 -3.01
C TYR A 60 3.58 -7.78 -2.01
N VAL A 61 4.08 -8.98 -2.28
CA VAL A 61 4.00 -10.09 -1.32
C VAL A 61 5.03 -9.91 -0.20
N GLY A 62 6.28 -9.63 -0.55
CA GLY A 62 7.39 -9.61 0.40
C GLY A 62 7.39 -8.41 1.35
N ALA A 63 7.24 -7.19 0.83
CA ALA A 63 7.29 -5.98 1.65
C ALA A 63 5.89 -5.52 2.10
N VAL A 64 4.99 -5.25 1.15
CA VAL A 64 3.72 -4.57 1.43
C VAL A 64 2.76 -5.45 2.21
N ALA A 65 2.45 -6.66 1.74
CA ALA A 65 1.49 -7.55 2.38
C ALA A 65 1.97 -8.02 3.78
N VAL A 66 3.27 -8.28 3.93
CA VAL A 66 3.86 -8.63 5.23
C VAL A 66 3.80 -7.45 6.20
N LEU A 67 4.07 -6.22 5.75
CA LEU A 67 3.88 -5.02 6.58
C LEU A 67 2.43 -4.90 7.06
N PHE A 68 1.46 -5.12 6.16
CA PHE A 68 0.05 -5.15 6.54
C PHE A 68 -0.26 -6.24 7.57
N LEU A 69 0.32 -7.44 7.42
CA LEU A 69 0.14 -8.52 8.39
C LEU A 69 0.61 -8.10 9.80
N PHE A 70 1.78 -7.47 9.91
CA PHE A 70 2.28 -6.95 11.19
C PHE A 70 1.38 -5.86 11.77
N VAL A 71 0.98 -4.89 10.94
CA VAL A 71 0.11 -3.78 11.38
C VAL A 71 -1.23 -4.30 11.87
N VAL A 72 -1.86 -5.19 11.10
CA VAL A 72 -3.15 -5.78 11.45
C VAL A 72 -3.07 -6.63 12.71
N MET A 73 -1.99 -7.38 12.91
CA MET A 73 -1.82 -8.21 14.09
C MET A 73 -1.52 -7.40 15.36
N MET A 74 -0.81 -6.28 15.24
CA MET A 74 -0.55 -5.38 16.37
C MET A 74 -1.77 -4.53 16.74
N LEU A 75 -2.68 -4.29 15.81
CA LEU A 75 -3.91 -3.54 16.03
C LEU A 75 -5.01 -4.47 16.58
N ASP A 76 -5.26 -4.37 17.89
CA ASP A 76 -6.42 -4.98 18.52
C ASP A 76 -7.63 -4.05 18.37
N VAL A 77 -8.32 -4.14 17.22
CA VAL A 77 -9.50 -3.32 16.91
C VAL A 77 -10.70 -4.25 16.76
N ASP A 78 -11.82 -3.92 17.41
CA ASP A 78 -13.09 -4.63 17.26
C ASP A 78 -13.75 -4.31 15.89
N PHE A 79 -13.25 -4.95 14.83
CA PHE A 79 -13.74 -4.79 13.46
C PHE A 79 -15.20 -5.24 13.26
N VAL A 80 -15.79 -5.91 14.25
CA VAL A 80 -17.18 -6.38 14.23
C VAL A 80 -18.16 -5.21 14.40
N GLU A 81 -17.81 -4.20 15.19
CA GLU A 81 -18.67 -3.03 15.44
C GLU A 81 -18.61 -2.04 14.26
N LEU A 82 -17.45 -1.92 13.59
CA LEU A 82 -17.25 -1.08 12.41
C LEU A 82 -18.02 -1.55 11.16
N LYS A 83 -18.37 -2.83 11.06
CA LYS A 83 -19.20 -3.37 9.94
C LYS A 83 -20.71 -3.18 10.16
N GLN A 84 -21.15 -2.65 11.31
CA GLN A 84 -22.56 -2.34 11.58
C GLN A 84 -22.99 -1.10 10.76
N GLY A 85 -23.41 -1.33 9.53
CA GLY A 85 -23.85 -0.28 8.60
C GLY A 85 -23.51 -0.59 7.15
N THR A 86 -22.52 -1.46 6.90
CA THR A 86 -22.13 -1.89 5.54
C THR A 86 -23.28 -2.61 4.82
N LEU A 87 -24.08 -3.41 5.54
CA LEU A 87 -25.22 -4.12 4.94
C LEU A 87 -26.27 -3.17 4.34
N ARG A 88 -26.40 -1.95 4.85
CA ARG A 88 -27.37 -0.97 4.34
C ARG A 88 -27.01 -0.48 2.94
N TYR A 89 -25.73 -0.47 2.58
CA TYR A 89 -25.23 0.00 1.28
C TYR A 89 -24.95 -1.13 0.29
N TRP A 90 -25.13 -2.39 0.67
CA TRP A 90 -24.89 -3.55 -0.20
C TRP A 90 -25.67 -3.50 -1.53
N PRO A 91 -26.97 -3.12 -1.57
CA PRO A 91 -27.69 -3.03 -2.84
C PRO A 91 -27.10 -2.00 -3.81
N PHE A 92 -26.58 -0.89 -3.28
CA PHE A 92 -25.93 0.14 -4.08
C PHE A 92 -24.57 -0.34 -4.62
N ALA A 93 -23.76 -0.99 -3.77
CA ALA A 93 -22.50 -1.60 -4.20
C ALA A 93 -22.72 -2.65 -5.31
N LEU A 94 -23.79 -3.45 -5.20
CA LEU A 94 -24.16 -4.45 -6.20
C LEU A 94 -24.58 -3.79 -7.52
N LEU A 95 -25.38 -2.72 -7.48
CA LEU A 95 -25.76 -1.96 -8.68
C LEU A 95 -24.54 -1.41 -9.42
N VAL A 96 -23.61 -0.78 -8.70
CA VAL A 96 -22.37 -0.24 -9.28
C VAL A 96 -21.51 -1.36 -9.86
N GLY A 97 -21.38 -2.49 -9.14
CA GLY A 97 -20.65 -3.66 -9.63
C GLY A 97 -21.25 -4.25 -10.91
N LEU A 98 -22.58 -4.33 -11.01
CA LEU A 98 -23.26 -4.82 -12.21
C LEU A 98 -23.09 -3.86 -13.40
N ILE A 99 -23.15 -2.55 -13.17
CA ILE A 99 -22.90 -1.56 -14.23
C ILE A 99 -21.47 -1.73 -14.76
N PHE A 100 -20.48 -1.81 -13.86
CA PHE A 100 -19.08 -2.01 -14.24
C PHE A 100 -18.84 -3.33 -15.00
N LEU A 101 -19.48 -4.43 -14.57
CA LEU A 101 -19.44 -5.70 -15.30
C LEU A 101 -20.12 -5.59 -16.67
N GLY A 102 -21.20 -4.82 -16.77
CA GLY A 102 -21.87 -4.52 -18.04
C GLY A 102 -20.97 -3.75 -19.00
N GLU A 103 -20.24 -2.74 -18.51
CA GLU A 103 -19.26 -1.98 -19.30
C GLU A 103 -18.13 -2.90 -19.80
N LEU A 104 -17.58 -3.75 -18.94
CA LEU A 104 -16.56 -4.72 -19.33
C LEU A 104 -17.09 -5.73 -20.38
N ALA A 105 -18.33 -6.19 -20.24
CA ALA A 105 -18.95 -7.09 -21.21
C ALA A 105 -19.19 -6.41 -22.57
N LEU A 106 -19.60 -5.14 -22.57
CA LEU A 106 -19.76 -4.36 -23.80
C LEU A 106 -18.41 -4.17 -24.51
N VAL A 107 -17.35 -3.84 -23.76
CA VAL A 107 -15.99 -3.73 -24.32
C VAL A 107 -15.54 -5.07 -24.88
N TRP A 108 -15.80 -6.17 -24.18
CA TRP A 108 -15.45 -7.51 -24.65
C TRP A 108 -16.21 -7.90 -25.94
N LEU A 109 -17.50 -7.61 -26.03
CA LEU A 109 -18.30 -7.84 -27.24
C LEU A 109 -17.84 -6.96 -28.42
N ALA A 110 -17.42 -5.72 -28.15
CA ALA A 110 -16.87 -4.82 -29.17
C ALA A 110 -15.43 -5.20 -29.58
N SER A 111 -14.74 -6.01 -28.79
CA SER A 111 -13.33 -6.32 -28.99
C SER A 111 -13.06 -7.22 -30.21
N ASP A 112 -14.06 -7.91 -30.75
CA ASP A 112 -13.95 -8.72 -31.97
C ASP A 112 -13.67 -7.85 -33.22
N GLN A 113 -13.92 -6.54 -33.13
CA GLN A 113 -13.58 -5.55 -34.17
C GLN A 113 -12.18 -4.93 -33.96
N LEU A 114 -11.50 -5.26 -32.86
CA LEU A 114 -10.18 -4.73 -32.52
C LEU A 114 -9.12 -5.78 -32.83
N THR A 115 -8.27 -5.52 -33.82
CA THR A 115 -7.03 -6.28 -34.00
C THR A 115 -6.08 -5.92 -32.87
N PHE A 116 -5.95 -6.81 -31.90
CA PHE A 116 -4.89 -6.70 -30.89
C PHE A 116 -3.59 -7.21 -31.52
N ASP A 117 -2.56 -6.37 -31.54
CA ASP A 117 -1.21 -6.83 -31.81
C ASP A 117 -0.83 -7.90 -30.78
N SER A 118 -0.12 -8.93 -31.24
CA SER A 118 0.36 -9.97 -30.34
C SER A 118 1.25 -9.34 -29.27
N PHE A 119 0.88 -9.55 -28.00
CA PHE A 119 1.65 -9.04 -26.89
C PHE A 119 3.07 -9.62 -26.94
N ASN A 120 4.06 -8.74 -27.05
CA ASN A 120 5.48 -9.10 -26.97
C ASN A 120 6.05 -8.58 -25.64
N PRO A 121 6.44 -9.47 -24.71
CA PRO A 121 6.97 -9.06 -23.40
C PRO A 121 8.38 -8.44 -23.48
N SER A 122 9.18 -8.73 -24.51
CA SER A 122 10.52 -8.15 -24.72
C SER A 122 10.72 -7.62 -26.16
N PRO A 123 10.08 -6.49 -26.54
CA PRO A 123 10.24 -5.92 -27.87
C PRO A 123 11.69 -5.50 -28.13
N GLY A 124 12.39 -6.22 -29.00
CA GLY A 124 13.75 -5.87 -29.42
C GLY A 124 14.84 -6.09 -28.36
N ALA A 125 14.58 -6.83 -27.28
CA ALA A 125 15.55 -7.15 -26.24
C ALA A 125 15.58 -8.66 -25.94
N ALA A 126 16.68 -9.13 -25.36
CA ALA A 126 16.83 -10.55 -24.99
C ALA A 126 16.03 -10.91 -23.74
N THR A 127 15.80 -9.93 -22.85
CA THR A 127 15.05 -10.12 -21.60
C THR A 127 14.03 -9.00 -21.39
N ASN A 128 12.97 -9.30 -20.65
CA ASN A 128 11.95 -8.32 -20.28
C ASN A 128 12.51 -7.19 -19.42
N ALA A 129 13.48 -7.51 -18.56
CA ALA A 129 14.16 -6.54 -17.70
C ALA A 129 14.95 -5.52 -18.53
N GLU A 130 15.64 -5.99 -19.57
CA GLU A 130 16.38 -5.15 -20.51
C GLU A 130 15.43 -4.24 -21.31
N ALA A 131 14.33 -4.79 -21.85
CA ALA A 131 13.32 -4.01 -22.57
C ALA A 131 12.76 -2.87 -21.71
N ILE A 132 12.29 -3.19 -20.50
CA ILE A 132 11.75 -2.20 -19.57
C ILE A 132 12.83 -1.19 -19.16
N GLY A 133 14.05 -1.65 -18.87
CA GLY A 133 15.18 -0.81 -18.51
C GLY A 133 15.52 0.20 -19.62
N SER A 134 15.58 -0.26 -20.87
CA SER A 134 15.87 0.61 -22.02
C SER A 134 14.89 1.78 -22.11
N VAL A 135 13.60 1.52 -21.93
CA VAL A 135 12.53 2.52 -22.04
C VAL A 135 12.50 3.45 -20.82
N MET A 136 12.68 2.89 -19.61
CA MET A 136 12.71 3.68 -18.37
C MET A 136 13.88 4.67 -18.34
N TYR A 137 15.07 4.24 -18.75
CA TYR A 137 16.27 5.09 -18.68
C TYR A 137 16.48 6.01 -19.88
N THR A 138 15.75 5.81 -20.99
CA THR A 138 15.85 6.68 -22.18
C THR A 138 14.66 7.62 -22.31
N GLN A 139 13.43 7.09 -22.37
CA GLN A 139 12.23 7.88 -22.65
C GLN A 139 11.60 8.43 -21.36
N TYR A 140 11.57 7.64 -20.30
CA TYR A 140 10.86 7.98 -19.05
C TYR A 140 11.80 8.34 -17.88
N LEU A 141 13.01 8.82 -18.18
CA LEU A 141 14.01 9.16 -17.17
C LEU A 141 13.46 10.15 -16.13
N LEU A 142 12.66 11.13 -16.57
CA LEU A 142 12.02 12.09 -15.67
C LEU A 142 11.05 11.40 -14.69
N LEU A 143 10.19 10.49 -15.18
CA LEU A 143 9.24 9.77 -14.33
C LEU A 143 9.96 8.86 -13.34
N PHE A 144 11.05 8.23 -13.77
CA PHE A 144 11.91 7.44 -12.90
C PHE A 144 12.51 8.28 -11.77
N GLN A 145 13.02 9.48 -12.09
CA GLN A 145 13.56 10.40 -11.07
C GLN A 145 12.48 10.87 -10.09
N LEU A 146 11.29 11.21 -10.60
CA LEU A 146 10.15 11.61 -9.75
C LEU A 146 9.71 10.48 -8.82
N ALA A 147 9.70 9.22 -9.29
CA ALA A 147 9.42 8.07 -8.43
C ALA A 147 10.45 7.95 -7.29
N GLY A 148 11.72 8.24 -7.55
CA GLY A 148 12.76 8.32 -6.51
C GLY A 148 12.46 9.38 -5.45
N ILE A 149 11.97 10.55 -5.85
CA ILE A 149 11.53 11.61 -4.92
C ILE A 149 10.32 11.15 -4.11
N VAL A 150 9.36 10.45 -4.72
CA VAL A 150 8.21 9.89 -4.00
C VAL A 150 8.66 8.92 -2.92
N LEU A 151 9.62 8.03 -3.20
CA LEU A 151 10.17 7.11 -2.20
C LEU A 151 10.89 7.84 -1.06
N LEU A 152 11.64 8.90 -1.38
CA LEU A 152 12.29 9.75 -0.38
C LEU A 152 11.26 10.41 0.55
N VAL A 153 10.21 10.99 -0.02
CA VAL A 153 9.13 11.63 0.73
C VAL A 153 8.38 10.61 1.59
N ALA A 154 8.11 9.41 1.06
CA ALA A 154 7.46 8.34 1.82
C ALA A 154 8.30 7.93 3.05
N MET A 155 9.63 7.83 2.90
CA MET A 155 10.54 7.51 4.00
C MET A 155 10.55 8.62 5.07
N ILE A 156 10.68 9.88 4.66
CA ILE A 156 10.65 11.03 5.58
C ILE A 156 9.30 11.08 6.31
N GLY A 157 8.20 10.90 5.59
CA GLY A 157 6.85 10.88 6.14
C GLY A 157 6.66 9.77 7.19
N ALA A 158 7.08 8.54 6.87
CA ALA A 158 7.01 7.42 7.82
C ALA A 158 7.82 7.68 9.10
N ILE A 159 9.03 8.25 8.99
CA ILE A 159 9.88 8.58 10.14
C ILE A 159 9.24 9.67 10.99
N VAL A 160 8.81 10.78 10.38
CA VAL A 160 8.25 11.92 11.13
C VAL A 160 6.96 11.54 11.85
N LEU A 161 6.11 10.71 11.23
CA LEU A 161 4.85 10.26 11.84
C LEU A 161 5.07 9.27 12.99
N THR A 162 6.11 8.45 12.94
CA THR A 162 6.40 7.44 13.97
C THR A 162 7.34 7.94 15.06
N LEU A 163 8.02 9.08 14.85
CA LEU A 163 8.96 9.67 15.80
C LEU A 163 8.25 10.18 17.05
N ARG A 164 8.24 9.35 18.09
CA ARG A 164 7.67 9.72 19.39
C ARG A 164 8.63 10.61 20.19
N HIS A 165 8.23 11.86 20.37
CA HIS A 165 8.94 12.79 21.26
C HIS A 165 8.61 12.48 22.73
N ARG A 166 9.62 12.31 23.59
CA ARG A 166 9.43 12.10 25.03
C ARG A 166 9.25 13.45 25.74
N PRO A 167 8.08 13.75 26.33
CA PRO A 167 7.78 15.09 26.85
C PRO A 167 8.58 15.48 28.10
N HIS A 168 9.06 14.50 28.88
CA HIS A 168 9.75 14.75 30.15
C HIS A 168 11.29 14.78 30.04
N VAL A 169 11.82 14.87 28.81
CA VAL A 169 13.27 14.98 28.61
C VAL A 169 13.65 16.45 28.66
N ARG A 170 14.36 16.85 29.73
CA ARG A 170 14.94 18.19 29.83
C ARG A 170 16.01 18.33 28.76
N ARG A 171 15.72 19.11 27.71
CA ARG A 171 16.69 19.47 26.68
C ARG A 171 17.37 20.78 27.06
N GLN A 172 18.66 20.87 26.78
CA GLN A 172 19.42 22.07 27.01
C GLN A 172 19.11 23.08 25.90
N ASP A 173 18.56 24.24 26.26
CA ASP A 173 18.41 25.38 25.37
C ASP A 173 19.49 26.41 25.76
N VAL A 174 20.62 26.35 25.05
CA VAL A 174 21.81 27.17 25.37
C VAL A 174 21.49 28.66 25.29
N GLY A 175 20.61 29.07 24.37
CA GLY A 175 20.20 30.47 24.21
C GLY A 175 19.39 30.97 25.40
N LYS A 176 18.39 30.19 25.84
CA LYS A 176 17.63 30.53 27.06
C LYS A 176 18.47 30.47 28.34
N GLN A 177 19.46 29.57 28.40
CA GLN A 177 20.29 29.39 29.60
C GLN A 177 21.34 30.47 29.76
N THR A 178 21.99 30.89 28.68
CA THR A 178 23.02 31.95 28.71
C THR A 178 22.41 33.35 28.73
N GLY A 179 21.22 33.54 28.14
CA GLY A 179 20.49 34.82 28.13
C GLY A 179 19.69 35.14 29.40
N ARG A 180 19.73 34.28 30.42
CA ARG A 180 18.93 34.45 31.66
C ARG A 180 19.35 35.71 32.42
N ARG A 181 18.40 36.60 32.69
CA ARG A 181 18.65 37.81 33.48
C ARG A 181 18.48 37.52 34.98
N ARG A 182 19.05 38.38 35.84
CA ARG A 182 18.93 38.23 37.30
C ARG A 182 17.48 38.26 37.78
N ALA A 183 16.60 39.03 37.13
CA ALA A 183 15.18 39.11 37.48
C ALA A 183 14.42 37.79 37.25
N ASP A 184 14.86 36.96 36.31
CA ASP A 184 14.23 35.67 35.99
C ASP A 184 14.76 34.53 36.89
N ALA A 185 15.71 34.84 37.79
CA ALA A 185 16.41 33.85 38.59
C ALA A 185 15.72 33.47 39.88
N PHE A 186 14.96 34.40 40.46
CA PHE A 186 14.27 34.26 41.74
C PHE A 186 12.96 35.05 41.71
N GLU A 187 11.90 34.44 42.24
CA GLU A 187 10.60 35.09 42.45
C GLU A 187 10.41 35.26 43.95
N LEU A 188 10.32 36.49 44.43
CA LEU A 188 9.99 36.81 45.81
C LEU A 188 8.48 36.66 45.98
N LYS A 189 8.03 35.53 46.54
CA LYS A 189 6.66 35.37 47.01
C LYS A 189 6.61 35.74 48.50
N ASP A 190 5.73 36.66 48.84
CA ASP A 190 5.33 36.94 50.23
C ASP A 190 4.07 36.14 50.56
N PRO A 191 4.20 34.97 51.23
CA PRO A 191 3.03 34.21 51.66
C PRO A 191 2.36 34.89 52.86
N THR A 192 1.02 34.98 52.82
CA THR A 192 0.22 35.40 53.96
C THR A 192 0.32 34.37 55.11
N PRO A 193 0.36 34.81 56.38
CA PRO A 193 0.51 33.91 57.53
C PRO A 193 -0.58 32.83 57.57
N GLY A 194 -0.18 31.55 57.67
CA GLY A 194 -1.08 30.40 57.78
C GLY A 194 -1.36 29.65 56.48
N GLN A 195 -0.88 30.13 55.33
CA GLN A 195 -0.83 29.33 54.09
C GLN A 195 0.62 28.92 53.82
N GLY A 196 0.88 27.61 53.88
CA GLY A 196 2.19 27.07 53.49
C GLY A 196 2.48 27.34 52.02
N VAL A 197 3.77 27.46 51.69
CA VAL A 197 4.27 27.70 50.32
C VAL A 197 3.93 26.53 49.40
#